data_AF-A0A087XGG7-F1
#
_entry.id   AF-A0A087XGG7-F1
#
_cell.length_a   1.000
_cell.length_b   1.000
_cell.length_c   1.000
_cell.angle_alpha   90.00
_cell.angle_beta   90.00
_cell.angle_gamma   90.00
#
_symmetry.space_group_name_H-M   'P 1'
#
loop_
_entity.id
_entity.type
_entity.pdbx_description
1 polymer ?
#
loop_
_entity_poly.entity_id
_entity_poly.type
_entity_poly.pdbx_seq_one_letter_code
_entity_poly.pdbx_strand_id
1 'polypeptide(L)'
;TAAMAPSGYFKRTTLFWVVTITVSFGYFTLIVFAPDVIPYDCLGPFGSLCSHLVYYHADLMYKGWWAAVVVHVLEALYALKLCSDKGINHPNTRWRWFVQTFLFGYASLGLLIKYNPKRQKRY
;
A
#
# COMPACT_ATOMS: atom_id res chain seq x y z
N THR A 1 23.36 1.35 28.39
CA THR A 1 23.79 1.30 26.97
C THR A 1 22.65 0.75 26.13
N ALA A 2 21.95 1.60 25.37
CA ALA A 2 20.85 1.17 24.51
C ALA A 2 21.42 0.48 23.27
N ALA A 3 21.41 -0.87 23.27
CA ALA A 3 21.86 -1.64 22.11
C ALA A 3 21.07 -1.22 20.84
N MET A 4 21.78 -0.78 19.81
CA MET A 4 21.22 -0.38 18.51
C MET A 4 20.37 -1.51 17.92
N ALA A 5 19.17 -1.19 17.44
CA ALA A 5 18.45 -2.07 16.52
C ALA A 5 19.33 -2.28 15.26
N PRO A 6 19.25 -3.44 14.58
CA PRO A 6 19.93 -3.61 13.31
C PRO A 6 19.46 -2.49 12.37
N SER A 7 20.36 -1.54 12.10
CA SER A 7 20.07 -0.29 11.40
C SER A 7 19.47 -0.51 10.00
N GLY A 8 19.59 -1.73 9.47
CA GLY A 8 19.17 -2.15 8.14
C GLY A 8 17.97 -3.09 8.02
N TYR A 9 17.14 -3.30 9.07
CA TYR A 9 15.99 -4.22 8.93
C TYR A 9 15.00 -3.76 7.83
N PHE A 10 14.84 -4.59 6.81
CA PHE A 10 13.86 -4.44 5.75
C PHE A 10 13.28 -5.81 5.39
N LYS A 11 11.96 -5.88 5.23
CA LYS A 11 11.28 -7.09 4.78
C LYS A 11 10.35 -6.78 3.64
N ARG A 12 10.51 -7.52 2.54
CA ARG A 12 9.67 -7.35 1.35
C ARG A 12 8.25 -7.85 1.61
N THR A 13 7.27 -7.12 1.09
CA THR A 13 5.89 -7.61 0.95
C THR A 13 5.86 -8.90 0.12
N THR A 14 4.94 -9.82 0.45
CA THR A 14 4.82 -11.09 -0.28
C THR A 14 4.35 -10.86 -1.72
N LEU A 15 4.70 -11.77 -2.62
CA LEU A 15 4.30 -11.66 -4.03
C LEU A 15 2.77 -11.62 -4.19
N PHE A 16 2.06 -12.41 -3.38
CA PHE A 16 0.60 -12.38 -3.31
C PHE A 16 0.07 -10.95 -3.11
N TRP A 17 0.55 -10.23 -2.09
CA TRP A 17 0.11 -8.87 -1.81
C TRP A 17 0.55 -7.86 -2.86
N VAL A 18 1.76 -8.02 -3.42
CA VAL A 18 2.24 -7.18 -4.52
C VAL A 18 1.30 -7.28 -5.72
N VAL A 19 0.96 -8.50 -6.15
CA VAL A 19 0.08 -8.73 -7.29
C VAL A 19 -1.33 -8.20 -7.00
N THR A 20 -1.91 -8.57 -5.86
CA THR A 20 -3.27 -8.16 -5.50
C THR A 20 -3.41 -6.64 -5.51
N ILE A 21 -2.53 -5.90 -4.83
CA ILE A 21 -2.66 -4.44 -4.74
C ILE A 21 -2.39 -3.78 -6.09
N THR A 22 -1.40 -4.25 -6.84
CA THR A 22 -1.09 -3.69 -8.17
C THR A 22 -2.27 -3.86 -9.12
N VAL A 23 -2.86 -5.06 -9.17
CA VAL A 23 -4.02 -5.34 -10.02
C VAL A 23 -5.25 -4.55 -9.54
N SER A 24 -5.54 -4.52 -8.24
CA SER A 24 -6.69 -3.79 -7.70
C SER A 24 -6.59 -2.29 -7.93
N PHE A 25 -5.45 -1.67 -7.63
CA PHE A 25 -5.26 -0.23 -7.81
C PHE A 25 -5.17 0.16 -9.28
N GLY A 26 -4.55 -0.69 -10.11
CA GLY A 26 -4.53 -0.54 -11.57
C GLY A 26 -5.93 -0.62 -12.16
N TYR A 27 -6.72 -1.64 -11.80
CA TYR A 27 -8.11 -1.76 -12.22
C TYR A 27 -8.94 -0.56 -11.76
N PHE A 28 -8.79 -0.12 -10.51
CA PHE A 28 -9.50 1.07 -10.01
C PHE A 28 -9.14 2.33 -10.81
N THR A 29 -7.86 2.49 -11.16
CA THR A 29 -7.40 3.60 -12.01
C THR A 29 -8.02 3.52 -13.41
N LEU A 30 -8.05 2.33 -14.02
CA LEU A 30 -8.66 2.15 -15.34
C LEU A 30 -10.16 2.47 -15.32
N ILE A 31 -10.93 1.95 -14.36
CA ILE A 31 -12.38 2.23 -14.31
C ILE A 31 -12.67 3.72 -14.02
N VAL A 32 -11.77 4.46 -13.36
CA VAL A 32 -11.98 5.89 -13.08
C VAL A 32 -11.59 6.78 -14.26
N PHE A 33 -10.47 6.49 -14.93
CA PHE A 33 -9.87 7.39 -15.92
C PHE A 33 -10.03 6.94 -17.37
N ALA A 34 -10.27 5.65 -17.60
CA ALA A 34 -10.40 5.07 -18.93
C ALA A 34 -11.43 3.92 -18.92
N PRO A 35 -12.68 4.16 -18.48
CA PRO A 35 -13.65 3.08 -18.27
C PRO A 35 -13.98 2.29 -19.52
N ASP A 36 -13.94 2.93 -20.69
CA ASP A 36 -14.28 2.29 -21.98
C ASP A 36 -13.31 1.18 -22.40
N VAL A 37 -12.14 1.07 -21.74
CA VAL A 37 -11.18 -0.03 -22.01
C VAL A 37 -11.54 -1.31 -21.26
N ILE A 38 -12.45 -1.24 -20.28
CA ILE A 38 -12.81 -2.38 -19.44
C ILE A 38 -14.00 -3.12 -20.08
N PRO A 39 -13.87 -4.42 -20.40
CA PRO A 39 -14.95 -5.20 -20.99
C PRO A 39 -15.94 -5.64 -19.89
N TYR A 40 -16.79 -4.71 -19.44
CA TYR A 40 -17.72 -4.94 -18.34
C TYR A 40 -18.64 -6.14 -18.58
N ASP A 41 -19.07 -6.37 -19.82
CA ASP A 41 -19.95 -7.49 -20.19
C ASP A 41 -19.31 -8.86 -19.90
N CYS A 42 -17.98 -8.97 -19.96
CA CYS A 42 -17.26 -10.21 -19.66
C CYS A 42 -17.07 -10.47 -18.16
N LEU A 43 -17.32 -9.47 -17.30
CA LEU A 43 -17.12 -9.54 -15.85
C LEU A 43 -18.40 -9.93 -15.09
N GLY A 44 -19.50 -10.18 -15.80
CA GLY A 44 -20.77 -10.60 -15.23
C GLY A 44 -21.34 -9.59 -14.22
N PRO A 45 -21.88 -10.03 -13.07
CA PRO A 45 -22.47 -9.12 -12.08
C PRO A 45 -21.51 -8.06 -11.55
N PHE A 46 -20.22 -8.40 -11.44
CA PHE A 46 -19.19 -7.46 -11.00
C PHE A 46 -18.98 -6.34 -12.03
N GLY A 47 -19.00 -6.69 -13.31
CA GLY A 47 -18.93 -5.72 -14.41
C GLY A 47 -20.09 -4.74 -14.40
N SER A 48 -21.32 -5.24 -14.22
CA SER A 48 -22.53 -4.41 -14.11
C SER A 48 -22.47 -3.44 -12.92
N LEU A 49 -21.97 -3.90 -11.76
CA LEU A 49 -21.75 -3.01 -10.61
C LEU A 49 -20.71 -1.93 -10.92
N CYS A 50 -19.56 -2.31 -11.48
CA CYS A 50 -18.51 -1.35 -11.81
C CYS A 50 -18.96 -0.34 -12.87
N SER A 51 -19.65 -0.76 -13.92
CA SER A 51 -20.17 0.15 -14.94
C SER A 51 -21.21 1.09 -14.33
N HIS A 52 -22.10 0.58 -13.48
CA HIS A 52 -23.07 1.44 -12.79
C HIS A 52 -22.39 2.50 -11.92
N LEU A 53 -21.39 2.12 -11.12
CA LEU A 53 -20.63 3.06 -10.29
C LEU A 53 -19.90 4.12 -11.11
N VAL A 54 -19.26 3.73 -12.21
CA VAL A 54 -18.50 4.67 -13.04
C VAL A 54 -19.42 5.62 -13.79
N TYR A 55 -20.46 5.12 -14.46
CA TYR A 55 -21.29 5.96 -15.33
C TYR A 55 -22.33 6.79 -14.57
N TYR A 56 -22.78 6.33 -13.38
CA TYR A 56 -23.77 7.06 -12.56
C TYR A 56 -23.19 7.73 -11.32
N HIS A 57 -21.99 7.33 -10.87
CA HIS A 57 -21.33 7.86 -9.67
C HIS A 57 -19.86 8.25 -9.90
N ALA A 58 -19.53 8.76 -11.10
CA ALA A 58 -18.17 9.15 -11.49
C ALA A 58 -17.47 10.06 -10.46
N ASP A 59 -18.16 11.07 -9.93
CA ASP A 59 -17.60 11.98 -8.91
C ASP A 59 -17.20 11.26 -7.63
N LEU A 60 -18.01 10.29 -7.20
CA LEU A 60 -17.71 9.47 -6.03
C LEU A 60 -16.49 8.58 -6.30
N MET A 61 -16.42 7.98 -7.49
CA MET A 61 -15.30 7.13 -7.91
C MET A 61 -13.99 7.90 -7.97
N TYR A 62 -14.00 9.11 -8.53
CA TYR A 62 -12.84 10.00 -8.59
C TYR A 62 -12.37 10.43 -7.20
N LYS A 63 -13.29 10.84 -6.32
CA LYS A 63 -12.98 11.16 -4.92
C LYS A 63 -12.44 9.95 -4.16
N GLY A 64 -13.01 8.77 -4.40
CA GLY A 64 -12.56 7.51 -3.82
C GLY A 64 -11.14 7.14 -4.24
N TRP A 65 -10.79 7.37 -5.51
CA TRP A 65 -9.42 7.14 -6.01
C TRP A 65 -8.41 8.06 -5.31
N TRP A 66 -8.72 9.36 -5.22
CA TRP A 66 -7.88 10.31 -4.48
C TRP A 66 -7.79 9.96 -2.98
N ALA A 67 -8.89 9.53 -2.36
CA ALA A 67 -8.88 9.09 -0.97
C ALA A 67 -7.94 7.88 -0.79
N ALA A 68 -7.93 6.92 -1.72
CA ALA A 68 -7.02 5.78 -1.67
C ALA A 68 -5.55 6.21 -1.78
N VAL A 69 -5.22 7.13 -2.70
CA VAL A 69 -3.88 7.74 -2.80
C VAL A 69 -3.48 8.41 -1.49
N VAL A 70 -4.37 9.21 -0.90
CA VAL A 70 -4.11 9.90 0.38
C VAL A 70 -3.84 8.89 1.51
N VAL A 71 -4.61 7.81 1.61
CA VAL A 71 -4.37 6.75 2.60
C VAL A 71 -2.97 6.16 2.43
N HIS A 72 -2.57 5.79 1.20
CA HIS A 72 -1.24 5.26 0.93
C HIS A 72 -0.12 6.24 1.28
N VAL A 73 -0.31 7.55 1.02
CA VAL A 73 0.64 8.59 1.44
C VAL A 73 0.76 8.65 2.97
N LEU A 74 -0.38 8.67 3.68
CA LEU A 74 -0.39 8.72 5.14
C LEU A 74 0.29 7.49 5.76
N GLU A 75 0.03 6.29 5.22
CA GLU A 75 0.69 5.06 5.64
C GLU A 75 2.20 5.10 5.40
N ALA A 76 2.64 5.64 4.26
CA ALA A 76 4.06 5.77 3.93
C ALA A 76 4.78 6.76 4.86
N LEU A 77 4.16 7.90 5.16
CA LEU A 77 4.69 8.86 6.13
C LEU A 77 4.74 8.26 7.55
N TYR A 78 3.69 7.52 7.94
CA TYR A 78 3.68 6.81 9.21
C TYR A 78 4.77 5.73 9.28
N ALA A 79 5.06 5.02 8.18
CA ALA A 79 6.17 4.06 8.13
C ALA A 79 7.53 4.73 8.39
N LEU A 80 7.77 5.94 7.87
CA LEU A 80 9.00 6.69 8.14
C LEU A 80 9.17 7.05 9.62
N LYS A 81 8.07 7.43 10.28
CA LYS A 81 8.02 7.71 11.71
C LYS A 81 8.25 6.43 12.51
N LEU A 82 7.56 5.35 12.17
CA LEU A 82 7.65 4.05 12.83
C LEU A 82 9.03 3.41 12.69
N CYS A 83 9.71 3.60 11.55
CA CYS A 83 11.12 3.21 11.41
C CYS A 83 12.00 3.90 12.46
N SER A 84 11.85 5.22 12.63
CA SER A 84 12.60 5.98 13.63
C SER A 84 12.31 5.48 15.05
N ASP A 85 11.03 5.26 15.36
CA ASP A 85 10.60 4.81 16.69
C ASP A 85 11.11 3.38 17.00
N LYS A 86 11.34 2.55 15.97
CA LYS A 86 11.92 1.21 16.09
C LYS A 86 13.46 1.19 15.96
N GLY A 87 14.11 2.35 15.84
CA GLY A 87 15.57 2.48 15.75
C GLY A 87 16.17 2.15 14.37
N ILE A 88 15.34 2.09 13.32
CA ILE A 88 15.78 1.92 11.93
C ILE A 88 16.17 3.30 11.39
N ASN A 89 17.43 3.67 11.61
CA ASN A 89 17.92 5.02 11.28
C ASN A 89 18.64 5.11 9.92
N HIS A 90 18.93 3.99 9.26
CA HIS A 90 19.64 4.01 7.98
C HIS A 90 18.76 4.61 6.86
N PRO A 91 19.16 5.72 6.20
CA PRO A 91 18.32 6.43 5.24
C PRO A 91 17.79 5.57 4.10
N ASN A 92 18.64 4.73 3.51
CA ASN A 92 18.24 3.83 2.42
C ASN A 92 17.16 2.82 2.86
N THR A 93 17.24 2.35 4.10
CA THR A 93 16.27 1.38 4.64
C THR A 93 14.92 2.03 4.89
N ARG A 94 14.93 3.25 5.44
CA ARG A 94 13.71 4.05 5.64
C ARG A 94 13.06 4.40 4.30
N TRP A 95 13.86 4.76 3.30
CA TRP A 95 13.38 5.02 1.94
C TRP A 95 12.72 3.79 1.33
N ARG A 96 13.32 2.61 1.47
CA ARG A 96 12.70 1.35 0.99
C ARG A 96 11.38 1.05 1.70
N TRP A 97 11.28 1.28 3.01
CA TRP A 97 10.02 1.15 3.74
C TRP A 97 8.97 2.16 3.27
N PHE A 98 9.35 3.41 3.05
CA PHE A 98 8.47 4.44 2.50
C PHE A 98 7.92 4.04 1.13
N VAL A 99 8.79 3.73 0.17
CA VAL A 99 8.39 3.38 -1.20
C VAL A 99 7.50 2.13 -1.21
N GLN A 100 7.90 1.07 -0.49
CA GLN A 100 7.11 -0.14 -0.43
C GLN A 100 5.72 0.09 0.20
N THR A 101 5.64 0.97 1.21
CA THR A 101 4.38 1.29 1.90
C THR A 101 3.51 2.23 1.09
N PHE A 102 4.09 3.17 0.34
CA PHE A 102 3.34 3.97 -0.61
C PHE A 102 2.71 3.11 -1.71
N LEU A 103 3.42 2.10 -2.22
CA LEU A 103 2.92 1.23 -3.28
C LEU A 103 1.93 0.17 -2.77
N PHE A 104 2.22 -0.44 -1.62
CA PHE A 104 1.49 -1.63 -1.15
C PHE A 104 0.75 -1.40 0.18
N GLY A 105 0.66 -0.15 0.63
CA GLY A 105 -0.10 0.27 1.80
C GLY A 105 0.11 -0.59 3.04
N TYR A 106 -1.01 -0.92 3.69
CA TYR A 106 -1.09 -1.78 4.87
C TYR A 106 -0.31 -3.10 4.74
N ALA A 107 -0.25 -3.73 3.56
CA ALA A 107 0.47 -5.00 3.41
C ALA A 107 1.98 -4.86 3.67
N SER A 108 2.54 -3.69 3.37
CA SER A 108 3.92 -3.33 3.76
C SER A 108 3.96 -2.87 5.22
N LEU A 109 3.10 -1.92 5.61
CA LEU A 109 3.12 -1.32 6.95
C LEU A 109 2.94 -2.35 8.06
N GLY A 110 2.07 -3.35 7.87
CA GLY A 110 1.85 -4.44 8.82
C GLY A 110 3.11 -5.26 9.13
N LEU A 111 4.00 -5.44 8.14
CA LEU A 111 5.30 -6.09 8.36
C LEU A 111 6.21 -5.26 9.28
N LEU A 112 6.20 -3.93 9.10
CA LEU A 112 6.95 -3.01 9.94
C LEU A 112 6.36 -2.91 11.35
N ILE A 113 5.03 -2.88 11.49
CA ILE A 113 4.34 -2.90 12.79
C ILE A 113 4.73 -4.15 13.58
N LYS A 114 4.65 -5.33 12.94
CA LYS A 114 4.97 -6.63 13.56
C LYS A 114 6.44 -6.78 13.97
N TYR A 115 7.35 -6.01 13.35
CA TYR A 115 8.75 -6.03 13.71
C TYR A 115 8.95 -5.54 15.16
N ASN A 116 9.57 -6.37 16.00
CA ASN A 116 9.92 -6.01 17.37
C ASN A 116 11.45 -6.03 17.55
N PRO A 117 12.10 -4.85 17.69
CA PRO A 117 13.56 -4.77 17.79
C PRO A 117 14.11 -5.41 19.07
N LYS A 118 13.32 -5.56 20.14
CA LYS A 118 13.76 -6.23 21.39
C LYS A 118 13.79 -7.74 21.25
N ARG A 119 12.90 -8.33 20.44
CA ARG A 119 12.80 -9.79 20.24
C ARG A 119 13.92 -10.35 19.36
N GLN A 120 14.48 -9.52 18.48
CA GLN A 120 15.61 -9.89 17.62
C GLN A 120 16.97 -9.92 18.34
N LYS A 121 17.07 -9.42 19.58
CA LYS A 121 18.31 -9.43 20.37
C LYS A 121 18.54 -10.71 21.19
N ARG A 122 17.60 -11.66 21.16
CA ARG A 122 17.60 -12.87 22.01
C ARG A 122 18.11 -14.15 21.33
N TYR A 123 18.60 -14.04 20.10
CA TYR A 123 19.30 -15.09 19.36
C TYR A 123 20.60 -14.49 18.83
#